data_AF-A0A136KW11-F1
#
_entry.id   AF-A0A136KW11-F1
#
_cell.length_a   1.000
_cell.length_b   1.000
_cell.length_c   1.000
_cell.angle_alpha   90.00
_cell.angle_beta   90.00
_cell.angle_gamma   90.00
#
_symmetry.space_group_name_H-M   'P 1'
#
loop_
_entity.id
_entity.type
_entity.pdbx_description
1 polymer ?
#
loop_
_entity_poly.entity_id
_entity_poly.type
_entity_poly.pdbx_seq_one_letter_code
_entity_poly.pdbx_strand_id
1 'polypeptide(L)'
;MATVSSTPGKRRGPLNELVHGYVQFRDNVVPERFYPWANLLALLFVGGIITVILVVLTLVGWSILEPNQQALGDALSNVLNFIFNNNRVDYSQAIDCRTESGCSTVQAIIFSLIFFFVFLTSFAYLTLLERRLIAFFQQRTGPNRVGPAGLLQPAADGVKLIFKEDIEPAGADKWVYRIAPILKVVPAVILLAVVPLGPDLLIPWFDGNVYSVPLGLADPNVGVLWLLAITSIGTYGVVLAGWSSNNKYAALGALRASAQMLSYELSLGLTMAVPIMVVGSMSVGDIINAQTYFYDWFIFQNPVAFVILFIALLAELNRSPFDLPEAEQELTQGFMTEYSGMKFASFMMAEYLSMIGVSAVVASLYLGGYNDGFGLVQAVPILGPIVLVGKILIFLFIMVWIRATLPRIRYDRLMALGWKVMLPLAMVAVGWTAVSILIGDALGSPVAYGIFSAVVLLAVLIVGGLLVRRSSENQPDAEIEDLATDPIITGERGGIGYALVQALGGLLAVPFVLYNGLLKLLDKLAQLAPEKPAEQLAKRRPLYRLITPTQHSNSFVMINKG
;
A
#
# COMPACT_ATOMS: atom_id res chain seq x y z
N MET A 1 -12.50 -83.46 -25.51
CA MET A 1 -13.94 -83.71 -25.30
C MET A 1 -14.09 -84.78 -24.24
N ALA A 2 -14.14 -84.40 -22.96
CA ALA A 2 -14.45 -85.27 -21.83
C ALA A 2 -14.29 -84.51 -20.49
N THR A 3 -15.21 -84.78 -19.55
CA THR A 3 -15.02 -85.05 -18.10
C THR A 3 -14.56 -83.98 -17.10
N VAL A 4 -15.41 -83.81 -16.06
CA VAL A 4 -15.15 -83.95 -14.60
C VAL A 4 -14.25 -82.92 -13.86
N SER A 5 -14.63 -82.68 -12.60
CA SER A 5 -13.80 -82.25 -11.44
C SER A 5 -13.65 -80.73 -11.21
N SER A 6 -14.17 -80.17 -10.12
CA SER A 6 -13.72 -80.18 -8.71
C SER A 6 -12.94 -78.90 -8.33
N THR A 7 -13.47 -78.17 -7.34
CA THR A 7 -12.81 -77.15 -6.48
C THR A 7 -11.40 -77.54 -5.98
N PRO A 8 -10.62 -76.71 -5.25
CA PRO A 8 -10.55 -75.23 -5.10
C PRO A 8 -9.10 -74.67 -5.23
N GLY A 9 -8.91 -73.34 -5.34
CA GLY A 9 -7.56 -72.77 -5.40
C GLY A 9 -7.47 -71.29 -5.05
N LYS A 10 -7.20 -71.00 -3.77
CA LYS A 10 -6.90 -69.69 -3.18
C LYS A 10 -5.78 -68.95 -3.93
N ARG A 11 -6.02 -67.67 -4.25
CA ARG A 11 -5.23 -66.48 -3.83
C ARG A 11 -5.73 -65.25 -4.60
N ARG A 12 -6.71 -64.53 -4.03
CA ARG A 12 -6.92 -63.12 -4.36
C ARG A 12 -6.00 -62.30 -3.45
N GLY A 13 -5.02 -61.62 -4.05
CA GLY A 13 -4.27 -60.51 -3.42
C GLY A 13 -5.04 -59.20 -3.61
N PRO A 14 -4.77 -58.18 -2.78
CA PRO A 14 -5.75 -57.16 -2.41
C PRO A 14 -5.64 -55.94 -3.32
N LEU A 15 -6.50 -55.82 -4.32
CA LEU A 15 -6.61 -54.57 -5.10
C LEU A 15 -8.05 -54.16 -5.41
N ASN A 16 -9.05 -54.97 -5.03
CA ASN A 16 -10.48 -54.67 -5.29
C ASN A 16 -11.30 -54.39 -4.01
N GLU A 17 -10.68 -54.28 -2.83
CA GLU A 17 -11.36 -53.88 -1.58
C GLU A 17 -11.15 -52.40 -1.20
N LEU A 18 -10.34 -51.63 -1.93
CA LEU A 18 -10.14 -50.20 -1.66
C LEU A 18 -11.05 -49.27 -2.47
N VAL A 19 -11.87 -49.81 -3.38
CA VAL A 19 -12.73 -49.01 -4.27
C VAL A 19 -14.21 -49.01 -3.85
N HIS A 20 -14.59 -49.82 -2.84
CA HIS A 20 -15.97 -49.88 -2.34
C HIS A 20 -16.20 -49.30 -0.93
N GLY A 21 -15.20 -48.63 -0.32
CA GLY A 21 -15.31 -48.00 1.00
C GLY A 21 -15.67 -46.51 1.02
N TYR A 22 -15.77 -45.82 -0.13
CA TYR A 22 -15.88 -44.34 -0.17
C TYR A 22 -17.15 -43.80 -0.84
N VAL A 23 -18.26 -44.57 -0.87
CA VAL A 23 -19.53 -44.12 -1.50
C VAL A 23 -20.75 -44.16 -0.55
N GLN A 24 -20.57 -44.47 0.75
CA GLN A 24 -21.67 -44.45 1.73
C GLN A 24 -21.45 -43.45 2.88
N PHE A 25 -21.30 -42.18 2.54
CA PHE A 25 -21.62 -41.06 3.44
C PHE A 25 -22.30 -39.94 2.63
N ARG A 26 -23.35 -40.31 1.90
CA ARG A 26 -24.20 -39.38 1.18
C ARG A 26 -25.65 -39.76 1.41
N ASP A 27 -26.10 -39.63 2.64
CA ASP A 27 -27.52 -39.56 3.02
C ASP A 27 -27.62 -38.97 4.43
N ASN A 28 -27.34 -37.67 4.51
CA ASN A 28 -27.93 -36.76 5.49
C ASN A 28 -27.91 -35.36 4.85
N VAL A 29 -28.64 -35.25 3.74
CA VAL A 29 -29.05 -33.97 3.18
C VAL A 29 -30.05 -33.38 4.16
N VAL A 30 -29.57 -32.57 5.10
CA VAL A 30 -30.44 -31.62 5.78
C VAL A 30 -30.92 -30.67 4.68
N PRO A 31 -32.23 -30.52 4.43
CA PRO A 31 -32.72 -29.73 3.32
C PRO A 31 -32.29 -28.27 3.52
N GLU A 32 -31.47 -27.75 2.61
CA GLU A 32 -31.14 -26.34 2.52
C GLU A 32 -32.41 -25.56 2.19
N ARG A 33 -33.01 -25.01 3.25
CA ARG A 33 -34.10 -24.05 3.12
C ARG A 33 -33.46 -22.69 2.80
N PHE A 34 -33.41 -22.36 1.52
CA PHE A 34 -33.03 -21.04 1.05
C PHE A 34 -34.08 -20.02 1.54
N TYR A 35 -33.75 -19.28 2.59
CA TYR A 35 -34.60 -18.20 3.10
C TYR A 35 -33.97 -16.83 2.80
N PRO A 36 -34.23 -16.23 1.62
CA PRO A 36 -33.85 -14.83 1.38
C PRO A 36 -34.52 -13.88 2.39
N TRP A 37 -35.62 -14.31 3.00
CA TRP A 37 -36.33 -13.59 4.05
C TRP A 37 -35.74 -13.81 5.44
N ALA A 38 -34.90 -14.82 5.71
CA ALA A 38 -34.38 -15.05 7.07
C ALA A 38 -33.29 -14.05 7.45
N ASN A 39 -32.50 -13.55 6.50
CA ASN A 39 -31.53 -12.47 6.76
C ASN A 39 -32.22 -11.10 6.88
N LEU A 40 -33.31 -10.89 6.14
CA LEU A 40 -34.11 -9.66 6.19
C LEU A 40 -35.04 -9.65 7.41
N LEU A 41 -35.64 -10.78 7.76
CA LEU A 41 -36.34 -10.99 9.01
C LEU A 41 -35.38 -11.01 10.19
N ALA A 42 -34.16 -11.54 10.11
CA ALA A 42 -33.19 -11.42 11.21
C ALA A 42 -32.71 -9.98 11.39
N LEU A 43 -32.56 -9.18 10.33
CA LEU A 43 -32.30 -7.74 10.45
C LEU A 43 -33.51 -6.97 11.03
N LEU A 44 -34.74 -7.36 10.68
CA LEU A 44 -35.98 -6.78 11.24
C LEU A 44 -36.32 -7.32 12.64
N PHE A 45 -35.93 -8.55 12.98
CA PHE A 45 -36.09 -9.17 14.32
C PHE A 45 -35.00 -8.68 15.25
N VAL A 46 -33.75 -8.51 14.80
CA VAL A 46 -32.68 -7.92 15.62
C VAL A 46 -32.94 -6.43 15.78
N GLY A 47 -33.36 -5.71 14.72
CA GLY A 47 -33.79 -4.31 14.84
C GLY A 47 -35.06 -4.14 15.70
N GLY A 48 -36.03 -5.05 15.56
CA GLY A 48 -37.28 -5.08 16.33
C GLY A 48 -37.10 -5.51 17.79
N ILE A 49 -36.23 -6.48 18.07
CA ILE A 49 -35.87 -6.90 19.42
C ILE A 49 -35.01 -5.83 20.08
N ILE A 50 -34.11 -5.15 19.37
CA ILE A 50 -33.33 -4.03 19.94
C ILE A 50 -34.25 -2.84 20.26
N THR A 51 -35.23 -2.53 19.42
CA THR A 51 -36.20 -1.46 19.70
C THR A 51 -37.19 -1.85 20.80
N VAL A 52 -37.67 -3.09 20.83
CA VAL A 52 -38.54 -3.58 21.93
C VAL A 52 -37.74 -3.74 23.23
N ILE A 53 -36.48 -4.15 23.20
CA ILE A 53 -35.60 -4.18 24.38
C ILE A 53 -35.27 -2.77 24.83
N LEU A 54 -35.01 -1.81 23.93
CA LEU A 54 -34.82 -0.40 24.30
C LEU A 54 -36.10 0.22 24.87
N VAL A 55 -37.27 -0.09 24.31
CA VAL A 55 -38.58 0.41 24.79
C VAL A 55 -38.99 -0.28 26.09
N VAL A 56 -38.71 -1.57 26.27
CA VAL A 56 -38.94 -2.30 27.52
C VAL A 56 -37.91 -1.90 28.57
N LEU A 57 -36.65 -1.62 28.22
CA LEU A 57 -35.65 -1.09 29.17
C LEU A 57 -35.94 0.35 29.55
N THR A 58 -36.49 1.17 28.64
CA THR A 58 -36.94 2.52 29.00
C THR A 58 -38.23 2.49 29.79
N LEU A 59 -39.21 1.63 29.50
CA LEU A 59 -40.47 1.50 30.28
C LEU A 59 -40.26 0.79 31.63
N VAL A 60 -39.47 -0.28 31.68
CA VAL A 60 -39.10 -0.98 32.93
C VAL A 60 -38.14 -0.13 33.75
N GLY A 61 -37.20 0.57 33.10
CA GLY A 61 -36.35 1.57 33.74
C GLY A 61 -37.13 2.78 34.27
N TRP A 62 -38.25 3.15 33.63
CA TRP A 62 -39.17 4.18 34.11
C TRP A 62 -39.96 3.72 35.34
N SER A 63 -40.34 2.43 35.41
CA SER A 63 -41.15 1.88 36.51
C SER A 63 -40.39 1.49 37.79
N ILE A 64 -39.05 1.38 37.75
CA ILE A 64 -38.23 0.91 38.89
C ILE A 64 -37.53 2.07 39.64
N LEU A 65 -37.51 3.29 39.09
CA LEU A 65 -36.70 4.42 39.58
C LEU A 65 -37.51 5.63 40.08
N GLU A 66 -38.74 5.43 40.52
CA GLU A 66 -39.62 6.52 40.93
C GLU A 66 -39.20 7.33 42.18
N PRO A 67 -38.38 6.87 43.15
CA PRO A 67 -38.07 7.71 44.30
C PRO A 67 -36.76 8.53 44.21
N ASN A 68 -35.97 8.46 43.13
CA ASN A 68 -34.65 9.13 43.11
C ASN A 68 -34.22 9.79 41.78
N GLN A 69 -35.17 10.13 40.90
CA GLN A 69 -34.85 10.77 39.61
C GLN A 69 -34.31 12.19 39.73
N GLN A 70 -34.72 12.97 40.73
CA GLN A 70 -34.21 14.33 40.91
C GLN A 70 -32.74 14.34 41.37
N ALA A 71 -32.34 13.51 42.33
CA ALA A 71 -30.96 13.50 42.80
C ALA A 71 -29.98 12.89 41.78
N LEU A 72 -30.39 11.86 41.03
CA LEU A 72 -29.56 11.27 39.98
C LEU A 72 -29.52 12.17 38.73
N GLY A 73 -30.64 12.83 38.40
CA GLY A 73 -30.73 13.82 37.34
C GLY A 73 -29.93 15.09 37.64
N ASP A 74 -29.89 15.52 38.90
CA ASP A 74 -29.05 16.65 39.35
C ASP A 74 -27.59 16.25 39.44
N ALA A 75 -27.25 15.03 39.87
CA ALA A 75 -25.87 14.54 39.85
C ALA A 75 -25.35 14.35 38.42
N LEU A 76 -26.14 13.75 37.52
CA LEU A 76 -25.80 13.59 36.11
C LEU A 76 -25.81 14.91 35.37
N SER A 77 -26.74 15.83 35.64
CA SER A 77 -26.72 17.17 35.04
C SER A 77 -25.57 18.01 35.60
N ASN A 78 -25.16 17.85 36.86
CA ASN A 78 -23.97 18.50 37.40
C ASN A 78 -22.68 17.90 36.82
N VAL A 79 -22.62 16.59 36.56
CA VAL A 79 -21.49 15.94 35.88
C VAL A 79 -21.48 16.27 34.38
N LEU A 80 -22.62 16.27 33.70
CA LEU A 80 -22.76 16.71 32.31
C LEU A 80 -22.51 18.21 32.17
N ASN A 81 -22.92 19.06 33.13
CA ASN A 81 -22.56 20.48 33.16
C ASN A 81 -21.12 20.69 33.66
N PHE A 82 -20.49 19.72 34.32
CA PHE A 82 -19.06 19.77 34.63
C PHE A 82 -18.21 19.41 33.41
N ILE A 83 -18.66 18.45 32.59
CA ILE A 83 -17.94 17.94 31.41
C ILE A 83 -18.28 18.71 30.12
N PHE A 84 -19.53 19.16 29.94
CA PHE A 84 -20.08 19.69 28.68
C PHE A 84 -20.79 21.06 28.81
N ASN A 85 -20.60 21.81 29.89
CA ASN A 85 -21.14 23.17 29.95
C ASN A 85 -20.32 24.12 29.06
N ASN A 86 -20.83 24.34 27.85
CA ASN A 86 -20.25 25.23 26.83
C ASN A 86 -20.08 26.69 27.29
N ASN A 87 -20.73 27.12 28.38
CA ASN A 87 -20.64 28.51 28.87
C ASN A 87 -19.39 28.78 29.75
N ARG A 88 -18.56 27.77 30.04
CA ARG A 88 -17.23 27.95 30.68
C ARG A 88 -16.07 27.94 29.69
N VAL A 89 -16.37 27.68 28.44
CA VAL A 89 -15.41 27.30 27.41
C VAL A 89 -15.33 28.46 26.43
N ASP A 90 -14.39 29.38 26.69
CA ASP A 90 -14.13 30.48 25.76
C ASP A 90 -13.30 29.94 24.59
N TYR A 91 -13.96 29.50 23.51
CA TYR A 91 -13.32 28.95 22.30
C TYR A 91 -12.34 29.93 21.63
N SER A 92 -12.36 31.21 22.03
CA SER A 92 -11.44 32.25 21.57
C SER A 92 -10.04 32.18 22.22
N GLN A 93 -9.88 31.45 23.33
CA GLN A 93 -8.61 31.26 24.05
C GLN A 93 -8.16 29.79 24.09
N ALA A 94 -8.30 29.05 22.98
CA ALA A 94 -7.77 27.70 22.90
C ALA A 94 -6.23 27.72 22.94
N ILE A 95 -5.64 27.05 23.91
CA ILE A 95 -4.19 26.88 24.04
C ILE A 95 -3.76 25.80 23.05
N ASP A 96 -2.87 26.16 22.11
CA ASP A 96 -2.33 25.19 21.15
C ASP A 96 -1.24 24.34 21.80
N CYS A 97 -1.50 23.03 21.91
CA CYS A 97 -0.57 22.07 22.50
C CYS A 97 0.75 21.94 21.73
N ARG A 98 0.83 22.43 20.49
CA ARG A 98 2.09 22.49 19.73
C ARG A 98 3.08 23.48 20.31
N THR A 99 2.59 24.55 20.96
CA THR A 99 3.44 25.65 21.46
C THR A 99 3.87 25.46 22.91
N GLU A 100 3.08 24.73 23.69
CA GLU A 100 3.37 24.44 25.10
C GLU A 100 4.15 23.13 25.26
N SER A 101 5.36 23.20 25.82
CA SER A 101 6.26 22.03 25.96
C SER A 101 5.67 20.94 26.88
N GLY A 102 4.88 21.34 27.87
CA GLY A 102 4.19 20.42 28.78
C GLY A 102 3.09 19.64 28.06
N CYS A 103 2.16 20.33 27.38
CA CYS A 103 1.08 19.66 26.67
C CYS A 103 1.60 18.77 25.54
N SER A 104 2.52 19.27 24.71
CA SER A 104 3.11 18.49 23.60
C SER A 104 3.75 17.18 24.05
N THR A 105 4.52 17.20 25.14
CA THR A 105 5.18 15.98 25.65
C THR A 105 4.17 14.97 26.19
N VAL A 106 3.21 15.43 26.99
CA VAL A 106 2.18 14.56 27.57
C VAL A 106 1.29 13.97 26.49
N GLN A 107 0.87 14.80 25.54
CA GLN A 107 0.11 14.37 24.37
C GLN A 107 0.88 13.32 23.57
N ALA A 108 2.15 13.57 23.25
CA ALA A 108 2.96 12.63 22.47
C ALA A 108 3.09 11.27 23.17
N ILE A 109 3.27 11.24 24.49
CA ILE A 109 3.35 10.00 25.27
C ILE A 109 2.01 9.26 25.26
N ILE A 110 0.91 9.95 25.59
CA ILE A 110 -0.42 9.33 25.66
C ILE A 110 -0.86 8.84 24.27
N PHE A 111 -0.72 9.69 23.26
CA PHE A 111 -1.08 9.38 21.89
C PHE A 111 -0.24 8.22 21.35
N SER A 112 1.09 8.21 21.56
CA SER A 112 1.94 7.10 21.11
C SER A 112 1.60 5.78 21.80
N LEU A 113 1.28 5.77 23.09
CA LEU A 113 0.85 4.57 23.82
C LEU A 113 -0.48 4.03 23.27
N ILE A 114 -1.48 4.89 23.09
CA ILE A 114 -2.78 4.51 22.54
C ILE A 114 -2.62 4.03 21.09
N PHE A 115 -1.89 4.80 20.28
CA PHE A 115 -1.62 4.48 18.88
C PHE A 115 -0.93 3.13 18.74
N PHE A 116 0.12 2.88 19.52
CA PHE A 116 0.86 1.61 19.50
C PHE A 116 -0.03 0.44 19.91
N PHE A 117 -0.85 0.60 20.95
CA PHE A 117 -1.79 -0.44 21.38
C PHE A 117 -2.85 -0.74 20.32
N VAL A 118 -3.46 0.29 19.72
CA VAL A 118 -4.44 0.15 18.63
C VAL A 118 -3.79 -0.48 17.40
N PHE A 119 -2.58 -0.05 17.03
CA PHE A 119 -1.91 -0.52 15.83
C PHE A 119 -1.47 -1.99 15.95
N LEU A 120 -0.92 -2.39 17.10
CA LEU A 120 -0.60 -3.79 17.37
C LEU A 120 -1.83 -4.69 17.47
N THR A 121 -2.94 -4.21 18.04
CA THR A 121 -4.17 -5.01 18.04
C THR A 121 -4.77 -5.10 16.64
N SER A 122 -4.62 -4.05 15.82
CA SER A 122 -5.15 -3.99 14.45
C SER A 122 -4.56 -5.06 13.54
N PHE A 123 -3.25 -5.32 13.57
CA PHE A 123 -2.68 -6.39 12.72
C PHE A 123 -3.25 -7.77 13.10
N ALA A 124 -3.41 -8.04 14.41
CA ALA A 124 -3.93 -9.31 14.89
C ALA A 124 -5.35 -9.55 14.38
N TYR A 125 -6.22 -8.54 14.44
CA TYR A 125 -7.58 -8.63 13.90
C TYR A 125 -7.62 -8.58 12.37
N LEU A 126 -6.66 -7.93 11.71
CA LEU A 126 -6.53 -7.96 10.25
C LEU A 126 -6.30 -9.39 9.75
N THR A 127 -5.51 -10.20 10.45
CA THR A 127 -5.32 -11.62 10.08
C THR A 127 -6.64 -12.41 10.14
N LEU A 128 -7.50 -12.11 11.13
CA LEU A 128 -8.82 -12.72 11.27
C LEU A 128 -9.76 -12.26 10.16
N LEU A 129 -9.75 -10.96 9.85
CA LEU A 129 -10.52 -10.35 8.77
C LEU A 129 -10.15 -11.01 7.43
N GLU A 130 -8.85 -11.15 7.13
CA GLU A 130 -8.38 -11.80 5.91
C GLU A 130 -8.84 -13.27 5.85
N ARG A 131 -8.71 -14.04 6.94
CA ARG A 131 -9.19 -15.44 6.98
C ARG A 131 -10.69 -15.55 6.69
N ARG A 132 -11.49 -14.61 7.18
CA ARG A 132 -12.94 -14.59 6.95
C ARG A 132 -13.31 -14.17 5.53
N LEU A 133 -12.68 -13.14 5.00
CA LEU A 133 -12.93 -12.67 3.64
C LEU A 133 -12.52 -13.72 2.59
N ILE A 134 -11.35 -14.34 2.73
CA ILE A 134 -10.92 -15.40 1.81
C ILE A 134 -11.87 -16.59 1.87
N ALA A 135 -12.31 -16.98 3.07
CA ALA A 135 -13.29 -18.06 3.23
C ALA A 135 -14.62 -17.71 2.53
N PHE A 136 -15.09 -16.47 2.66
CA PHE A 136 -16.27 -15.97 1.98
C PHE A 136 -16.15 -16.04 0.46
N PHE A 137 -15.05 -15.57 -0.13
CA PHE A 137 -14.80 -15.67 -1.58
C PHE A 137 -14.76 -17.12 -2.07
N GLN A 138 -14.27 -18.04 -1.23
CA GLN A 138 -14.16 -19.47 -1.54
C GLN A 138 -15.42 -20.27 -1.19
N GLN A 139 -16.53 -19.61 -0.84
CA GLN A 139 -17.78 -20.25 -0.39
C GLN A 139 -17.60 -21.28 0.75
N ARG A 140 -16.62 -21.05 1.63
CA ARG A 140 -16.42 -21.85 2.86
C ARG A 140 -16.59 -20.98 4.09
N THR A 141 -16.90 -21.60 5.22
CA THR A 141 -17.01 -20.86 6.48
C THR A 141 -15.64 -20.49 7.04
N GLY A 142 -15.45 -19.23 7.40
CA GLY A 142 -14.26 -18.76 8.12
C GLY A 142 -14.19 -19.30 9.56
N PRO A 143 -13.15 -18.92 10.34
CA PRO A 143 -12.99 -19.35 11.72
C PRO A 143 -14.22 -19.02 12.58
N ASN A 144 -14.86 -20.06 13.13
CA ASN A 144 -16.08 -19.98 13.94
C ASN A 144 -15.97 -20.74 15.29
N ARG A 145 -14.76 -21.15 15.69
CA ARG A 145 -14.54 -22.07 16.84
C ARG A 145 -13.94 -21.39 18.07
N VAL A 146 -12.91 -20.56 17.91
CA VAL A 146 -12.17 -19.97 19.04
C VAL A 146 -12.81 -18.63 19.43
N GLY A 147 -13.81 -18.70 20.32
CA GLY A 147 -14.62 -17.56 20.75
C GLY A 147 -15.81 -17.25 19.82
N PRO A 148 -16.69 -16.30 20.20
CA PRO A 148 -17.79 -15.87 19.35
C PRO A 148 -17.22 -15.32 18.05
N ALA A 149 -17.70 -15.81 16.89
CA ALA A 149 -17.21 -15.42 15.58
C ALA A 149 -15.68 -15.60 15.35
N GLY A 150 -15.00 -16.41 16.17
CA GLY A 150 -13.56 -16.64 16.06
C GLY A 150 -12.67 -15.51 16.60
N LEU A 151 -13.23 -14.51 17.31
CA LEU A 151 -12.50 -13.31 17.75
C LEU A 151 -11.27 -13.58 18.62
N LEU A 152 -11.23 -14.72 19.33
CA LEU A 152 -10.11 -15.10 20.18
C LEU A 152 -9.00 -15.85 19.42
N GLN A 153 -9.16 -16.09 18.11
CA GLN A 153 -8.17 -16.79 17.30
C GLN A 153 -6.81 -16.08 17.25
N PRO A 154 -6.70 -14.75 17.06
CA PRO A 154 -5.40 -14.09 17.02
C PRO A 154 -4.67 -14.16 18.37
N ALA A 155 -5.42 -14.13 19.49
CA ALA A 155 -4.85 -14.32 20.81
C ALA A 155 -4.28 -15.74 20.99
N ALA A 156 -4.99 -16.77 20.51
CA ALA A 156 -4.50 -18.15 20.54
C ALA A 156 -3.24 -18.33 19.66
N ASP A 157 -3.21 -17.70 18.48
CA ASP A 157 -2.06 -17.73 17.58
C ASP A 157 -0.85 -17.02 18.22
N GLY A 158 -1.06 -15.90 18.90
CA GLY A 158 -0.02 -15.17 19.64
C GLY A 158 0.57 -15.99 20.79
N VAL A 159 -0.29 -16.57 21.65
CA VAL A 159 0.15 -17.45 22.75
C VAL A 159 0.97 -18.62 22.21
N LYS A 160 0.50 -19.26 21.14
CA LYS A 160 1.23 -20.35 20.48
C LYS A 160 2.62 -19.92 20.04
N LEU A 161 2.76 -18.75 19.41
CA LEU A 161 4.04 -18.30 18.86
C LEU A 161 5.05 -17.89 19.96
N ILE A 162 4.57 -17.41 21.11
CA ILE A 162 5.42 -17.07 22.27
C ILE A 162 5.99 -18.33 22.93
N PHE A 163 5.18 -19.38 23.10
CA PHE A 163 5.63 -20.63 23.72
C PHE A 163 6.28 -21.60 22.73
N LYS A 164 6.27 -21.27 21.43
CA LYS A 164 6.91 -22.10 20.42
C LYS A 164 8.43 -21.93 20.49
N GLU A 165 9.14 -23.04 20.36
CA GLU A 165 10.59 -23.10 20.40
C GLU A 165 11.22 -22.15 19.36
N ASP A 166 12.10 -21.27 19.82
CA ASP A 166 12.90 -20.37 18.98
C ASP A 166 14.23 -21.05 18.66
N ILE A 167 14.30 -21.68 17.48
CA ILE A 167 15.47 -22.42 17.01
C ILE A 167 16.35 -21.49 16.17
N GLU A 168 17.63 -21.39 16.52
CA GLU A 168 18.63 -20.70 15.72
C GLU A 168 19.52 -21.74 15.02
N PRO A 169 19.62 -21.76 13.67
CA PRO A 169 20.50 -22.69 12.97
C PRO A 169 21.97 -22.51 13.38
N ALA A 170 22.70 -23.61 13.57
CA ALA A 170 24.10 -23.56 14.03
C ALA A 170 25.04 -22.84 13.06
N GLY A 171 24.71 -22.88 11.76
CA GLY A 171 25.46 -22.20 10.71
C GLY A 171 25.08 -20.73 10.49
N ALA A 172 24.01 -20.23 11.12
CA ALA A 172 23.53 -18.87 10.91
C ALA A 172 24.44 -17.82 11.58
N ASP A 173 24.51 -16.62 10.99
CA ASP A 173 25.11 -15.46 11.67
C ASP A 173 24.18 -15.00 12.80
N LYS A 174 24.59 -15.26 14.05
CA LYS A 174 23.76 -15.02 15.24
C LYS A 174 23.34 -13.56 15.41
N TRP A 175 24.20 -12.61 15.05
CA TRP A 175 23.90 -11.19 15.24
C TRP A 175 22.92 -10.70 14.20
N VAL A 176 23.19 -10.99 12.93
CA VAL A 176 22.34 -10.53 11.83
C VAL A 176 20.98 -11.25 11.85
N TYR A 177 20.96 -12.53 12.21
CA TYR A 177 19.73 -13.32 12.32
C TYR A 177 18.77 -12.78 13.41
N ARG A 178 19.31 -12.23 14.51
CA ARG A 178 18.47 -11.61 15.56
C ARG A 178 18.01 -10.20 15.23
N ILE A 179 18.82 -9.44 14.48
CA ILE A 179 18.55 -8.04 14.14
C ILE A 179 17.62 -7.92 12.93
N ALA A 180 17.68 -8.85 11.97
CA ALA A 180 16.90 -8.78 10.74
C ALA A 180 15.37 -8.64 10.96
N PRO A 181 14.72 -9.38 11.87
CA PRO A 181 13.30 -9.18 12.15
C PRO A 181 12.99 -7.81 12.77
N ILE A 182 13.89 -7.29 13.63
CA ILE A 182 13.76 -5.95 14.23
C ILE A 182 13.82 -4.88 13.15
N LEU A 183 14.75 -5.01 12.20
CA LEU A 183 14.88 -4.10 11.06
C LEU A 183 13.68 -4.13 10.12
N LYS A 184 12.85 -5.19 10.14
CA LYS A 184 11.60 -5.22 9.38
C LYS A 184 10.43 -4.62 10.17
N VAL A 185 10.33 -4.90 11.47
CA VAL A 185 9.24 -4.42 12.34
C VAL A 185 9.33 -2.92 12.61
N VAL A 186 10.51 -2.41 12.95
CA VAL A 186 10.66 -1.01 13.36
C VAL A 186 10.15 -0.06 12.28
N PRO A 187 10.57 -0.18 11.00
CA PRO A 187 10.01 0.61 9.91
C PRO A 187 8.48 0.54 9.79
N ALA A 188 7.91 -0.66 9.91
CA ALA A 188 6.46 -0.84 9.79
C ALA A 188 5.67 -0.11 10.90
N VAL A 189 6.23 -0.03 12.11
CA VAL A 189 5.62 0.69 13.24
C VAL A 189 5.72 2.21 13.08
N ILE A 190 6.87 2.72 12.65
CA ILE A 190 7.11 4.17 12.55
C ILE A 190 6.55 4.79 11.27
N LEU A 191 6.18 3.98 10.27
CA LEU A 191 5.66 4.44 8.97
C LEU A 191 4.48 5.41 9.11
N LEU A 192 3.55 5.10 10.02
CA LEU A 192 2.35 5.91 10.24
C LEU A 192 2.57 7.13 11.15
N ALA A 193 3.76 7.34 11.70
CA ALA A 193 4.02 8.47 12.60
C ALA A 193 3.81 9.85 11.92
N VAL A 194 3.96 9.90 10.59
CA VAL A 194 3.84 11.13 9.78
C VAL A 194 2.44 11.32 9.18
N VAL A 195 1.58 10.30 9.25
CA VAL A 195 0.22 10.40 8.69
C VAL A 195 -0.72 10.96 9.77
N PRO A 196 -1.31 12.16 9.59
CA PRO A 196 -2.27 12.69 10.54
C PRO A 196 -3.58 11.90 10.46
N LEU A 197 -4.15 11.56 11.61
CA LEU A 197 -5.39 10.78 11.71
C LEU A 197 -6.65 11.63 11.59
N GLY A 198 -6.55 12.93 11.81
CA GLY A 198 -7.68 13.85 11.78
C GLY A 198 -7.27 15.31 11.95
N PRO A 199 -8.24 16.24 11.86
CA PRO A 199 -8.02 17.64 12.20
C PRO A 199 -7.77 17.80 13.70
N ASP A 200 -7.23 18.95 14.11
CA ASP A 200 -6.96 19.23 15.52
C ASP A 200 -8.24 19.13 16.35
N LEU A 201 -8.20 18.37 17.46
CA LEU A 201 -9.33 18.21 18.37
C LEU A 201 -9.26 19.27 19.47
N LEU A 202 -10.37 19.98 19.67
CA LEU A 202 -10.55 20.89 20.79
C LEU A 202 -11.04 20.08 22.00
N ILE A 203 -10.16 19.84 22.97
CA ILE A 203 -10.47 19.08 24.18
C ILE A 203 -10.52 20.04 25.37
N PRO A 204 -11.68 20.21 26.04
CA PRO A 204 -11.73 20.93 27.32
C PRO A 204 -11.08 20.08 28.41
N TRP A 205 -10.20 20.68 29.21
CA TRP A 205 -9.52 19.98 30.32
C TRP A 205 -10.01 20.45 31.69
N PHE A 206 -9.63 19.70 32.73
CA PHE A 206 -10.05 19.93 34.13
C PHE A 206 -9.64 21.30 34.69
N ASP A 207 -8.67 21.98 34.07
CA ASP A 207 -8.20 23.31 34.46
C ASP A 207 -9.07 24.45 33.90
N GLY A 208 -10.14 24.14 33.18
CA GLY A 208 -11.06 25.12 32.58
C GLY A 208 -10.60 25.70 31.24
N ASN A 209 -9.41 25.32 30.75
CA ASN A 209 -8.89 25.72 29.45
C ASN A 209 -9.26 24.70 28.36
N VAL A 210 -9.33 25.19 27.11
CA VAL A 210 -9.48 24.36 25.90
C VAL A 210 -8.12 24.16 25.29
N TYR A 211 -7.78 22.90 25.00
CA TYR A 211 -6.54 22.56 24.33
C TYR A 211 -6.83 22.14 22.88
N SER A 212 -6.11 22.73 21.93
CA SER A 212 -6.08 22.24 20.55
C SER A 212 -5.05 21.13 20.45
N VAL A 213 -5.51 19.89 20.32
CA VAL A 213 -4.70 18.68 20.34
C VAL A 213 -4.59 18.12 18.93
N PRO A 214 -3.38 18.14 18.29
CA PRO A 214 -3.22 17.56 16.97
C PRO A 214 -3.40 16.03 16.99
N LEU A 215 -4.13 15.51 16.02
CA LEU A 215 -4.35 14.06 15.84
C LEU A 215 -3.24 13.38 15.00
N GLY A 216 -1.99 13.79 15.19
CA GLY A 216 -0.81 13.20 14.55
C GLY A 216 0.40 13.24 15.49
N LEU A 217 1.36 12.32 15.29
CA LEU A 217 2.58 12.31 16.11
C LEU A 217 3.57 13.40 15.68
N ALA A 218 3.84 13.49 14.39
CA ALA A 218 4.78 14.47 13.83
C ALA A 218 4.36 14.87 12.43
N ASP A 219 4.46 16.16 12.12
CA ASP A 219 4.29 16.69 10.77
C ASP A 219 5.60 17.34 10.30
N PRO A 220 6.58 16.55 9.84
CA PRO A 220 7.81 17.09 9.30
C PRO A 220 7.55 17.71 7.91
N ASN A 221 8.23 18.83 7.63
CA ASN A 221 8.18 19.51 6.32
C ASN A 221 8.51 18.59 5.14
N VAL A 222 9.27 17.51 5.38
CA VAL A 222 9.69 16.50 4.40
C VAL A 222 9.04 15.13 4.66
N GLY A 223 7.73 15.13 4.94
CA GLY A 223 6.97 13.94 5.31
C GLY A 223 6.94 12.84 4.24
N VAL A 224 6.79 13.18 2.96
CA VAL A 224 6.80 12.15 1.89
C VAL A 224 8.17 11.50 1.73
N LEU A 225 9.26 12.27 1.87
CA LEU A 225 10.62 11.72 1.85
C LEU A 225 10.89 10.79 3.04
N TRP A 226 10.30 11.09 4.21
CA TRP A 226 10.36 10.22 5.38
C TRP A 226 9.68 8.87 5.11
N LEU A 227 8.51 8.86 4.47
CA LEU A 227 7.82 7.63 4.07
C LEU A 227 8.71 6.77 3.17
N LEU A 228 9.30 7.37 2.14
CA LEU A 228 10.22 6.68 1.21
C LEU A 228 11.45 6.13 1.93
N ALA A 229 12.08 6.90 2.83
CA ALA A 229 13.27 6.47 3.54
C ALA A 229 12.98 5.27 4.46
N ILE A 230 11.85 5.27 5.17
CA ILE A 230 11.47 4.17 6.07
C ILE A 230 11.15 2.91 5.29
N THR A 231 10.41 3.01 4.20
CA THR A 231 10.09 1.86 3.34
C THR A 231 11.36 1.22 2.80
N SER A 232 12.35 2.02 2.39
CA SER A 232 13.67 1.52 1.96
C SER A 232 14.36 0.71 3.07
N ILE A 233 14.34 1.19 4.32
CA ILE A 233 14.96 0.47 5.46
C ILE A 233 14.29 -0.88 5.68
N GLY A 234 12.97 -0.96 5.49
CA GLY A 234 12.21 -2.21 5.60
C GLY A 234 12.65 -3.30 4.60
N THR A 235 13.21 -2.93 3.44
CA THR A 235 13.73 -3.90 2.45
C THR A 235 15.03 -4.56 2.91
N TYR A 236 15.88 -3.84 3.65
CA TYR A 236 17.12 -4.38 4.21
C TYR A 236 16.86 -5.51 5.21
N GLY A 237 15.78 -5.42 5.99
CA GLY A 237 15.37 -6.48 6.91
C GLY A 237 15.15 -7.83 6.20
N VAL A 238 14.59 -7.79 4.98
CA VAL A 238 14.34 -8.99 4.16
C VAL A 238 15.64 -9.59 3.60
N VAL A 239 16.55 -8.75 3.08
CA VAL A 239 17.84 -9.19 2.55
C VAL A 239 18.70 -9.84 3.63
N LEU A 240 18.81 -9.17 4.78
CA LEU A 240 19.61 -9.64 5.90
C LEU A 240 19.02 -10.91 6.52
N ALA A 241 17.69 -11.07 6.50
CA ALA A 241 17.02 -12.28 6.97
C ALA A 241 17.46 -13.52 6.16
N GLY A 242 17.45 -13.42 4.83
CA GLY A 242 17.88 -14.53 3.98
C GLY A 242 19.37 -14.81 4.05
N TRP A 243 20.21 -13.76 4.09
CA TRP A 243 21.66 -13.91 4.16
C TRP A 243 22.13 -14.53 5.48
N SER A 244 21.58 -14.07 6.61
CA SER A 244 21.98 -14.55 7.94
C SER A 244 21.63 -16.00 8.23
N SER A 245 20.63 -16.54 7.54
CA SER A 245 20.12 -17.90 7.71
C SER A 245 21.12 -19.01 7.31
N ASN A 246 22.18 -18.65 6.56
CA ASN A 246 23.15 -19.59 5.98
C ASN A 246 22.53 -20.77 5.21
N ASN A 247 21.35 -20.55 4.61
CA ASN A 247 20.69 -21.48 3.70
C ASN A 247 20.60 -20.85 2.30
N LYS A 248 21.15 -21.53 1.28
CA LYS A 248 21.14 -21.05 -0.11
C LYS A 248 19.71 -20.85 -0.65
N TYR A 249 18.75 -21.66 -0.20
CA TYR A 249 17.35 -21.51 -0.60
C TYR A 249 16.75 -20.20 -0.06
N ALA A 250 16.95 -19.93 1.23
CA ALA A 250 16.48 -18.70 1.87
C ALA A 250 17.16 -17.46 1.28
N ALA A 251 18.46 -17.54 1.00
CA ALA A 251 19.21 -16.47 0.35
C ALA A 251 18.68 -16.17 -1.06
N LEU A 252 18.34 -17.19 -1.86
CA LEU A 252 17.76 -16.99 -3.20
C LEU A 252 16.37 -16.35 -3.11
N GLY A 253 15.54 -16.75 -2.14
CA GLY A 253 14.25 -16.12 -1.86
C GLY A 253 14.40 -14.64 -1.49
N ALA A 254 15.31 -14.31 -0.58
CA ALA A 254 15.58 -12.93 -0.17
C ALA A 254 16.09 -12.06 -1.33
N LEU A 255 17.00 -12.57 -2.17
CA LEU A 255 17.51 -11.84 -3.33
C LEU A 255 16.41 -11.52 -4.35
N ARG A 256 15.48 -12.45 -4.59
CA ARG A 256 14.30 -12.20 -5.45
C ARG A 256 13.36 -11.17 -4.83
N ALA A 257 13.09 -11.27 -3.53
CA ALA A 257 12.29 -10.28 -2.81
C ALA A 257 12.87 -8.89 -2.90
N SER A 258 14.17 -8.75 -2.65
CA SER A 258 14.83 -7.45 -2.66
C SER A 258 14.89 -6.84 -4.05
N ALA A 259 15.17 -7.65 -5.08
CA ALA A 259 15.18 -7.18 -6.46
C ALA A 259 13.79 -6.69 -6.89
N GLN A 260 12.72 -7.37 -6.47
CA GLN A 260 11.35 -6.92 -6.68
C GLN A 260 11.08 -5.61 -5.93
N MET A 261 11.24 -5.58 -4.60
CA MET A 261 10.91 -4.39 -3.80
C MET A 261 11.66 -3.14 -4.30
N LEU A 262 12.97 -3.25 -4.56
CA LEU A 262 13.80 -2.14 -5.07
C LEU A 262 13.36 -1.68 -6.47
N SER A 263 12.94 -2.59 -7.34
CA SER A 263 12.50 -2.22 -8.70
C SER A 263 11.20 -1.42 -8.69
N TYR A 264 10.28 -1.75 -7.79
CA TYR A 264 8.99 -1.07 -7.69
C TYR A 264 9.06 0.21 -6.86
N GLU A 265 10.04 0.33 -5.97
CA GLU A 265 10.31 1.53 -5.19
C GLU A 265 10.59 2.76 -6.07
N LEU A 266 11.28 2.59 -7.20
CA LEU A 266 11.54 3.67 -8.14
C LEU A 266 10.23 4.21 -8.77
N SER A 267 9.32 3.31 -9.16
CA SER A 267 8.01 3.70 -9.72
C SER A 267 7.14 4.35 -8.65
N LEU A 268 7.15 3.80 -7.44
CA LEU A 268 6.47 4.33 -6.27
C LEU A 268 6.94 5.77 -5.96
N GLY A 269 8.25 6.01 -5.88
CA GLY A 269 8.81 7.34 -5.62
C GLY A 269 8.40 8.38 -6.67
N LEU A 270 8.41 8.03 -7.96
CA LEU A 270 7.96 8.92 -9.03
C LEU A 270 6.46 9.26 -8.91
N THR A 271 5.62 8.27 -8.58
CA THR A 271 4.18 8.51 -8.39
C THR A 271 3.85 9.30 -7.13
N MET A 272 4.68 9.22 -6.09
CA MET A 272 4.57 10.08 -4.91
C MET A 272 5.03 11.53 -5.19
N ALA A 273 5.82 11.77 -6.23
CA ALA A 273 6.20 13.14 -6.63
C ALA A 273 5.02 13.94 -7.22
N VAL A 274 4.03 13.27 -7.82
CA VAL A 274 2.84 13.91 -8.39
C VAL A 274 2.08 14.78 -7.38
N PRO A 275 1.61 14.27 -6.21
CA PRO A 275 0.91 15.10 -5.23
C PRO A 275 1.78 16.23 -4.67
N ILE A 276 3.10 16.02 -4.55
CA ILE A 276 4.04 17.05 -4.09
C ILE A 276 4.07 18.22 -5.08
N MET A 277 4.11 17.94 -6.38
CA MET A 277 4.14 19.00 -7.41
C MET A 277 2.83 19.78 -7.47
N VAL A 278 1.69 19.11 -7.26
CA VAL A 278 0.37 19.78 -7.27
C VAL A 278 0.23 20.74 -6.10
N VAL A 279 0.68 20.35 -4.91
CA VAL A 279 0.50 21.13 -3.67
C VAL A 279 1.64 22.13 -3.45
N GLY A 280 2.85 21.83 -3.90
CA GLY A 280 4.05 22.62 -3.62
C GLY A 280 4.62 22.43 -2.20
N SER A 281 4.14 21.43 -1.45
CA SER A 281 4.64 21.05 -0.13
C SER A 281 4.93 19.54 -0.07
N MET A 282 5.89 19.15 0.77
CA MET A 282 6.23 17.75 1.05
C MET A 282 5.67 17.26 2.40
N SER A 283 4.98 18.13 3.16
CA SER A 283 4.24 17.73 4.36
C SER A 283 3.01 16.91 3.95
N VAL A 284 2.77 15.80 4.65
CA VAL A 284 1.58 14.96 4.42
C VAL A 284 0.32 15.69 4.91
N GLY A 285 0.43 16.51 5.96
CA GLY A 285 -0.67 17.34 6.46
C GLY A 285 -1.14 18.35 5.41
N ASP A 286 -0.21 19.10 4.82
CA ASP A 286 -0.52 20.06 3.75
C ASP A 286 -1.15 19.40 2.53
N ILE A 287 -0.65 18.22 2.15
CA ILE A 287 -1.20 17.43 1.04
C ILE A 287 -2.66 17.04 1.30
N ILE A 288 -2.99 16.61 2.51
CA ILE A 288 -4.36 16.26 2.89
C ILE A 288 -5.27 17.50 2.91
N ASN A 289 -4.78 18.63 3.41
CA ASN A 289 -5.53 19.88 3.48
C ASN A 289 -5.88 20.42 2.08
N ALA A 290 -5.00 20.23 1.10
CA ALA A 290 -5.26 20.56 -0.30
C ALA A 290 -6.38 19.71 -0.95
N GLN A 291 -6.77 18.60 -0.32
CA GLN A 291 -7.77 17.64 -0.81
C GLN A 291 -9.07 17.71 0.00
N THR A 292 -9.62 18.92 0.17
CA THR A 292 -10.81 19.14 1.01
C THR A 292 -12.09 18.58 0.39
N TYR A 293 -12.37 18.90 -0.87
CA TYR A 293 -13.59 18.45 -1.55
C TYR A 293 -13.33 17.23 -2.41
N PHE A 294 -14.40 16.48 -2.72
CA PHE A 294 -14.35 15.28 -3.55
C PHE A 294 -13.70 15.53 -4.93
N TYR A 295 -13.94 16.69 -5.53
CA TYR A 295 -13.36 17.05 -6.83
C TYR A 295 -11.87 17.40 -6.77
N ASP A 296 -11.35 17.73 -5.59
CA ASP A 296 -9.95 18.09 -5.37
C ASP A 296 -9.06 16.87 -5.11
N TRP A 297 -9.66 15.67 -5.01
CA TRP A 297 -8.88 14.44 -4.81
C TRP A 297 -7.98 14.17 -6.01
N PHE A 298 -6.71 13.89 -5.73
CA PHE A 298 -5.71 13.71 -6.79
C PHE A 298 -5.92 12.44 -7.61
N ILE A 299 -6.78 11.52 -7.15
CA ILE A 299 -7.25 10.40 -7.98
C ILE A 299 -7.93 10.89 -9.27
N PHE A 300 -8.69 11.99 -9.23
CA PHE A 300 -9.36 12.52 -10.42
C PHE A 300 -8.43 13.35 -11.30
N GLN A 301 -7.40 13.94 -10.70
CA GLN A 301 -6.41 14.72 -11.42
C GLN A 301 -5.46 13.80 -12.20
N ASN A 302 -4.88 12.79 -11.54
CA ASN A 302 -3.97 11.84 -12.17
C ASN A 302 -4.21 10.40 -11.68
N PRO A 303 -5.22 9.70 -12.24
CA PRO A 303 -5.50 8.31 -11.87
C PRO A 303 -4.43 7.34 -12.35
N VAL A 304 -3.63 7.68 -13.37
CA VAL A 304 -2.53 6.84 -13.83
C VAL A 304 -1.48 6.71 -12.73
N ALA A 305 -1.10 7.84 -12.11
CA ALA A 305 -0.16 7.86 -11.00
C ALA A 305 -0.71 7.09 -9.78
N PHE A 306 -2.00 7.24 -9.48
CA PHE A 306 -2.68 6.47 -8.42
C PHE A 306 -2.60 4.95 -8.65
N VAL A 307 -2.94 4.48 -9.85
CA VAL A 307 -2.94 3.04 -10.18
C VAL A 307 -1.53 2.47 -10.09
N ILE A 308 -0.52 3.19 -10.61
CA ILE A 308 0.88 2.76 -10.52
C ILE A 308 1.33 2.71 -9.06
N LEU A 309 1.00 3.75 -8.26
CA LEU A 309 1.31 3.78 -6.84
C LEU A 309 0.72 2.57 -6.12
N PHE A 310 -0.57 2.28 -6.35
CA PHE A 310 -1.25 1.16 -5.72
C PHE A 310 -0.63 -0.20 -6.10
N ILE A 311 -0.32 -0.41 -7.39
CA ILE A 311 0.34 -1.64 -7.85
C ILE A 311 1.77 -1.75 -7.28
N ALA A 312 2.52 -0.65 -7.22
CA ALA A 312 3.88 -0.66 -6.70
C ALA A 312 3.92 -0.98 -5.20
N LEU A 313 2.96 -0.44 -4.46
CA LEU A 313 2.79 -0.72 -3.04
C LEU A 313 2.35 -2.18 -2.78
N LEU A 314 1.50 -2.76 -3.65
CA LEU A 314 1.19 -4.20 -3.59
C LEU A 314 2.45 -5.06 -3.80
N ALA A 315 3.31 -4.66 -4.73
CA ALA A 315 4.57 -5.36 -5.00
C ALA A 315 5.58 -5.23 -3.85
N GLU A 316 5.62 -4.08 -3.18
CA GLU A 316 6.46 -3.84 -1.99
C GLU A 316 6.05 -4.71 -0.80
N LEU A 317 4.74 -4.93 -0.62
CA LEU A 317 4.19 -5.77 0.43
C LEU A 317 4.43 -7.27 0.21
N ASN A 318 5.00 -7.68 -0.93
CA ASN A 318 5.18 -9.09 -1.33
C ASN A 318 3.90 -9.93 -1.23
N ARG A 319 2.73 -9.32 -1.48
CA ARG A 319 1.43 -10.00 -1.40
C ARG A 319 0.98 -10.51 -2.77
N SER A 320 0.26 -11.63 -2.78
CA SER A 320 -0.30 -12.23 -4.00
C SER A 320 -1.13 -11.20 -4.77
N PRO A 321 -0.89 -11.01 -6.08
CA PRO A 321 -0.17 -11.89 -7.02
C PRO A 321 1.36 -11.70 -7.10
N PHE A 322 1.92 -10.79 -6.31
CA PHE A 322 3.34 -10.42 -6.26
C PHE A 322 4.11 -11.15 -5.11
N ASP A 323 3.58 -12.26 -4.59
CA ASP A 323 4.14 -13.06 -3.48
C ASP A 323 5.20 -14.08 -3.91
N LEU A 324 6.00 -13.72 -4.91
CA LEU A 324 7.01 -14.60 -5.51
C LEU A 324 8.10 -15.09 -4.55
N PRO A 325 8.58 -14.28 -3.59
CA PRO A 325 9.61 -14.75 -2.66
C PRO A 325 9.07 -15.77 -1.66
N GLU A 326 7.76 -15.76 -1.40
CA GLU A 326 7.10 -16.58 -0.37
C GLU A 326 6.33 -17.77 -0.96
N ALA A 327 6.39 -17.96 -2.27
CA ALA A 327 5.65 -19.00 -2.96
C ALA A 327 6.02 -20.40 -2.43
N GLU A 328 5.11 -21.01 -1.66
CA GLU A 328 5.25 -22.36 -1.10
C GLU A 328 5.61 -23.42 -2.16
N GLN A 329 5.13 -23.23 -3.39
CA GLN A 329 5.31 -24.13 -4.52
C GLN A 329 6.67 -23.98 -5.22
N GLU A 330 7.39 -22.88 -5.02
CA GLU A 330 8.72 -22.65 -5.62
C GLU A 330 9.84 -22.63 -4.57
N LEU A 331 9.75 -21.73 -3.59
CA LEU A 331 10.84 -21.40 -2.66
C LEU A 331 10.46 -21.57 -1.19
N THR A 332 9.35 -22.25 -0.90
CA THR A 332 8.93 -22.65 0.45
C THR A 332 9.06 -21.52 1.48
N GLN A 333 8.42 -20.36 1.27
CA GLN A 333 8.42 -19.21 2.21
C GLN A 333 9.71 -18.36 2.27
N GLY A 334 10.67 -18.58 1.36
CA GLY A 334 11.75 -17.64 1.05
C GLY A 334 12.67 -17.32 2.23
N PHE A 335 12.76 -16.04 2.61
CA PHE A 335 13.66 -15.55 3.66
C PHE A 335 13.21 -15.92 5.08
N MET A 336 11.98 -16.41 5.25
CA MET A 336 11.43 -16.77 6.56
C MET A 336 11.62 -18.26 6.91
N THR A 337 12.14 -19.09 5.99
CA THR A 337 12.20 -20.56 6.14
C THR A 337 12.86 -21.03 7.43
N GLU A 338 13.93 -20.35 7.84
CA GLU A 338 14.74 -20.76 9.00
C GLU A 338 14.24 -20.13 10.31
N TYR A 339 13.24 -19.24 10.29
CA TYR A 339 12.75 -18.54 11.47
C TYR A 339 11.62 -19.32 12.17
N SER A 340 11.70 -19.43 13.50
CA SER A 340 10.67 -20.05 14.34
C SER A 340 10.18 -19.08 15.43
N GLY A 341 9.12 -19.50 16.13
CA GLY A 341 8.55 -18.81 17.28
C GLY A 341 8.24 -17.32 17.03
N MET A 342 8.74 -16.47 17.91
CA MET A 342 8.48 -15.03 17.89
C MET A 342 9.21 -14.29 16.75
N LYS A 343 10.38 -14.75 16.32
CA LYS A 343 11.10 -14.11 15.21
C LYS A 343 10.33 -14.27 13.89
N PHE A 344 9.79 -15.46 13.63
CA PHE A 344 8.87 -15.69 12.52
C PHE A 344 7.62 -14.80 12.64
N ALA A 345 7.00 -14.77 13.82
CA ALA A 345 5.82 -13.96 14.08
C ALA A 345 6.06 -12.47 13.77
N SER A 346 7.26 -11.97 14.07
CA SER A 346 7.62 -10.57 13.87
C SER A 346 7.73 -10.18 12.40
N PHE A 347 8.19 -11.07 11.50
CA PHE A 347 8.16 -10.82 10.06
C PHE A 347 6.73 -10.73 9.52
N MET A 348 5.88 -11.69 9.89
CA MET A 348 4.47 -11.66 9.50
C MET A 348 3.78 -10.42 10.05
N MET A 349 4.01 -10.09 11.33
CA MET A 349 3.47 -8.89 11.96
C MET A 349 3.86 -7.64 11.17
N ALA A 350 5.13 -7.50 10.80
CA ALA A 350 5.60 -6.36 10.02
C ALA A 350 4.93 -6.26 8.65
N GLU A 351 4.73 -7.38 7.93
CA GLU A 351 3.99 -7.40 6.66
C GLU A 351 2.55 -6.88 6.84
N TYR A 352 1.82 -7.37 7.85
CA TYR A 352 0.46 -6.91 8.14
C TYR A 352 0.39 -5.44 8.59
N LEU A 353 1.35 -4.98 9.40
CA LEU A 353 1.45 -3.58 9.79
C LEU A 353 1.75 -2.69 8.58
N SER A 354 2.66 -3.12 7.71
CA SER A 354 2.94 -2.44 6.44
C SER A 354 1.71 -2.39 5.54
N MET A 355 0.84 -3.42 5.50
CA MET A 355 -0.41 -3.35 4.72
C MET A 355 -1.34 -2.21 5.20
N ILE A 356 -1.47 -2.04 6.51
CA ILE A 356 -2.25 -0.95 7.10
C ILE A 356 -1.58 0.40 6.79
N GLY A 357 -0.26 0.48 6.99
CA GLY A 357 0.50 1.71 6.77
C GLY A 357 0.46 2.19 5.32
N VAL A 358 0.70 1.29 4.38
CA VAL A 358 0.59 1.52 2.93
C VAL A 358 -0.82 1.98 2.55
N SER A 359 -1.86 1.34 3.09
CA SER A 359 -3.25 1.73 2.82
C SER A 359 -3.53 3.16 3.29
N ALA A 360 -2.96 3.56 4.43
CA ALA A 360 -3.07 4.93 4.93
C ALA A 360 -2.28 5.92 4.07
N VAL A 361 -1.10 5.54 3.56
CA VAL A 361 -0.29 6.39 2.65
C VAL A 361 -1.05 6.65 1.34
N VAL A 362 -1.64 5.62 0.72
CA VAL A 362 -2.45 5.78 -0.49
C VAL A 362 -3.66 6.67 -0.23
N ALA A 363 -4.37 6.42 0.88
CA ALA A 363 -5.52 7.22 1.27
C ALA A 363 -5.14 8.70 1.49
N SER A 364 -3.99 8.96 2.12
CA SER A 364 -3.51 10.29 2.45
C SER A 364 -3.00 11.07 1.25
N LEU A 365 -2.33 10.42 0.31
CA LEU A 365 -1.75 11.10 -0.85
C LEU A 365 -2.77 11.35 -1.98
N TYR A 366 -3.71 10.44 -2.21
CA TYR A 366 -4.58 10.51 -3.41
C TYR A 366 -6.08 10.64 -3.12
N LEU A 367 -6.54 10.31 -1.91
CA LEU A 367 -7.96 10.26 -1.56
C LEU A 367 -8.31 11.17 -0.38
N GLY A 368 -7.52 12.21 -0.09
CA GLY A 368 -7.87 13.20 0.94
C GLY A 368 -7.65 12.75 2.38
N GLY A 369 -6.97 11.64 2.65
CA GLY A 369 -6.64 11.19 4.00
C GLY A 369 -7.86 11.10 4.91
N TYR A 370 -7.89 11.93 5.95
CA TYR A 370 -9.00 12.02 6.89
C TYR A 370 -10.20 12.86 6.38
N ASN A 371 -10.05 13.65 5.31
CA ASN A 371 -11.14 14.44 4.73
C ASN A 371 -12.13 13.53 4.00
N ASP A 372 -13.42 13.69 4.28
CA ASP A 372 -14.51 12.90 3.69
C ASP A 372 -14.88 13.33 2.26
N GLY A 373 -14.43 14.51 1.82
CA GLY A 373 -14.76 15.09 0.52
C GLY A 373 -16.08 15.86 0.47
N PHE A 374 -16.92 15.73 1.52
CA PHE A 374 -18.19 16.43 1.67
C PHE A 374 -18.16 17.53 2.75
N GLY A 375 -17.04 17.65 3.49
CA GLY A 375 -16.85 18.67 4.52
C GLY A 375 -17.47 18.32 5.89
N LEU A 376 -17.97 17.11 6.09
CA LEU A 376 -18.55 16.68 7.37
C LEU A 376 -17.48 16.60 8.46
N VAL A 377 -16.25 16.27 8.08
CA VAL A 377 -15.11 16.18 9.01
C VAL A 377 -14.71 17.56 9.55
N GLN A 378 -14.91 18.62 8.76
CA GLN A 378 -14.68 19.99 9.21
C GLN A 378 -15.74 20.45 10.21
N ALA A 379 -16.99 20.01 10.03
CA ALA A 379 -18.08 20.29 10.97
C ALA A 379 -17.95 19.48 12.27
N VAL A 380 -17.45 18.24 12.18
CA VAL A 380 -17.31 17.32 13.31
C VAL A 380 -15.92 16.66 13.28
N PRO A 381 -14.92 17.29 13.91
CA PRO A 381 -13.52 16.82 13.91
C PRO A 381 -13.31 15.36 14.31
N ILE A 382 -14.16 14.82 15.20
CA ILE A 382 -14.06 13.44 15.69
C ILE A 382 -14.36 12.38 14.61
N LEU A 383 -14.99 12.77 13.50
CA LEU A 383 -15.22 11.89 12.35
C LEU A 383 -13.93 11.63 11.54
N GLY A 384 -12.91 12.48 11.65
CA GLY A 384 -11.66 12.36 10.86
C GLY A 384 -11.01 10.98 10.95
N PRO A 385 -10.67 10.49 12.16
CA PRO A 385 -10.08 9.16 12.34
C PRO A 385 -10.96 8.03 11.81
N ILE A 386 -12.28 8.15 11.95
CA ILE A 386 -13.25 7.13 11.50
C ILE A 386 -13.24 7.06 9.97
N VAL A 387 -13.21 8.20 9.28
CA VAL A 387 -13.14 8.27 7.82
C VAL A 387 -11.83 7.67 7.30
N LEU A 388 -10.70 8.03 7.92
CA LEU A 388 -9.40 7.47 7.53
C LEU A 388 -9.38 5.94 7.73
N VAL A 389 -9.83 5.44 8.88
CA VAL A 389 -9.95 3.99 9.15
C VAL A 389 -10.88 3.32 8.14
N GLY A 390 -12.00 3.95 7.80
CA GLY A 390 -12.91 3.45 6.76
C GLY A 390 -12.23 3.28 5.40
N LYS A 391 -11.43 4.28 4.97
CA LYS A 391 -10.65 4.19 3.72
C LYS A 391 -9.57 3.11 3.79
N ILE A 392 -8.86 2.99 4.92
CA ILE A 392 -7.89 1.92 5.14
C ILE A 392 -8.58 0.55 5.00
N LEU A 393 -9.74 0.35 5.63
CA LEU A 393 -10.49 -0.90 5.53
C LEU A 393 -10.93 -1.21 4.09
N ILE A 394 -11.30 -0.20 3.29
CA ILE A 394 -11.62 -0.38 1.87
C ILE A 394 -10.38 -0.87 1.10
N PHE A 395 -9.22 -0.25 1.30
CA PHE A 395 -7.99 -0.70 0.65
C PHE A 395 -7.57 -2.10 1.08
N LEU A 396 -7.63 -2.40 2.38
CA LEU A 396 -7.36 -3.74 2.90
C LEU A 396 -8.33 -4.77 2.29
N PHE A 397 -9.62 -4.44 2.16
CA PHE A 397 -10.59 -5.28 1.47
C PHE A 397 -10.19 -5.52 0.01
N ILE A 398 -9.78 -4.48 -0.72
CA ILE A 398 -9.31 -4.60 -2.11
C ILE A 398 -8.07 -5.49 -2.19
N MET A 399 -7.09 -5.33 -1.30
CA MET A 399 -5.88 -6.18 -1.28
C MET A 399 -6.23 -7.65 -1.04
N VAL A 400 -7.12 -7.95 -0.09
CA VAL A 400 -7.58 -9.31 0.18
C VAL A 400 -8.41 -9.87 -0.98
N TRP A 401 -9.20 -9.03 -1.64
CA TRP A 401 -9.97 -9.42 -2.82
C TRP A 401 -9.06 -9.80 -3.99
N ILE A 402 -8.06 -8.96 -4.29
CA ILE A 402 -7.03 -9.22 -5.29
C ILE A 402 -6.35 -10.57 -5.03
N ARG A 403 -5.97 -10.84 -3.78
CA ARG A 403 -5.41 -12.13 -3.36
C ARG A 403 -6.34 -13.31 -3.62
N ALA A 404 -7.64 -13.14 -3.39
CA ALA A 404 -8.61 -14.21 -3.58
C ALA A 404 -8.89 -14.51 -5.07
N THR A 405 -8.76 -13.52 -5.96
CA THR A 405 -9.15 -13.65 -7.36
C THR A 405 -8.00 -13.86 -8.35
N LEU A 406 -6.84 -13.24 -8.13
CA LEU A 406 -5.79 -13.19 -9.15
C LEU A 406 -4.81 -14.36 -9.03
N PRO A 407 -4.38 -14.96 -10.16
CA PRO A 407 -3.30 -15.93 -10.16
C PRO A 407 -1.95 -15.23 -9.95
N ARG A 408 -0.98 -16.01 -9.48
CA ARG A 408 0.40 -15.54 -9.31
C ARG A 408 1.08 -15.28 -10.65
N ILE A 409 1.95 -14.26 -10.68
CA ILE A 409 2.72 -13.88 -11.87
C ILE A 409 4.17 -14.36 -11.69
N ARG A 410 4.74 -14.99 -12.71
CA ARG A 410 6.17 -15.38 -12.71
C ARG A 410 7.11 -14.17 -12.58
N TYR A 411 8.22 -14.35 -11.88
CA TYR A 411 9.24 -13.31 -11.61
C TYR A 411 9.67 -12.50 -12.83
N ASP A 412 9.96 -13.17 -13.95
CA ASP A 412 10.44 -12.49 -15.16
C ASP A 412 9.41 -11.51 -15.74
N ARG A 413 8.12 -11.88 -15.68
CA ARG A 413 7.01 -11.03 -16.16
C ARG A 413 6.75 -9.87 -15.21
N LEU A 414 6.89 -10.10 -13.92
CA LEU A 414 6.76 -9.08 -12.88
C LEU A 414 7.87 -8.03 -13.02
N MET A 415 9.13 -8.45 -13.16
CA MET A 415 10.24 -7.52 -13.41
C MET A 415 10.07 -6.76 -14.73
N ALA A 416 9.58 -7.42 -15.79
CA ALA A 416 9.27 -6.75 -17.05
C ALA A 416 8.13 -5.71 -16.89
N LEU A 417 7.11 -5.98 -16.09
CA LEU A 417 6.04 -5.02 -15.80
C LEU A 417 6.59 -3.77 -15.10
N GLY A 418 7.40 -3.95 -14.06
CA GLY A 418 8.03 -2.83 -13.35
C GLY A 418 8.89 -1.95 -14.26
N TRP A 419 9.85 -2.56 -14.98
CA TRP A 419 10.85 -1.82 -15.75
C TRP A 419 10.35 -1.33 -17.12
N LYS A 420 9.54 -2.12 -17.84
CA LYS A 420 9.12 -1.76 -19.21
C LYS A 420 7.82 -0.99 -19.26
N VAL A 421 6.95 -1.13 -18.24
CA VAL A 421 5.61 -0.53 -18.24
C VAL A 421 5.49 0.52 -17.15
N MET A 422 5.68 0.14 -15.88
CA MET A 422 5.39 1.03 -14.76
C MET A 422 6.34 2.22 -14.67
N LEU A 423 7.65 1.99 -14.83
CA LEU A 423 8.63 3.07 -14.74
C LEU A 423 8.43 4.13 -15.86
N PRO A 424 8.34 3.77 -17.15
CA PRO A 424 8.06 4.77 -18.20
C PRO A 424 6.70 5.45 -18.00
N LEU A 425 5.68 4.72 -17.57
CA LEU A 425 4.35 5.29 -17.35
C LEU A 425 4.34 6.25 -16.15
N ALA A 426 5.13 5.99 -15.10
CA ALA A 426 5.31 6.89 -13.97
C ALA A 426 6.01 8.19 -14.41
N MET A 427 7.01 8.10 -15.28
CA MET A 427 7.65 9.30 -15.87
C MET A 427 6.67 10.11 -16.71
N VAL A 428 5.81 9.45 -17.51
CA VAL A 428 4.74 10.12 -18.26
C VAL A 428 3.75 10.79 -17.30
N ALA A 429 3.39 10.13 -16.19
CA ALA A 429 2.47 10.70 -15.22
C ALA A 429 3.04 11.96 -14.55
N VAL A 430 4.32 11.95 -14.17
CA VAL A 430 5.03 13.13 -13.65
C VAL A 430 5.11 14.23 -14.71
N GLY A 431 5.53 13.88 -15.93
CA GLY A 431 5.64 14.83 -17.04
C GLY A 431 4.30 15.49 -17.40
N TRP A 432 3.23 14.70 -17.44
CA TRP A 432 1.86 15.19 -17.59
C TRP A 432 1.56 16.20 -16.49
N THR A 433 1.74 15.85 -15.22
CA THR A 433 1.41 16.77 -14.12
C THR A 433 2.21 18.07 -14.19
N ALA A 434 3.50 18.01 -14.52
CA ALA A 434 4.32 19.21 -14.68
C ALA A 434 3.80 20.13 -15.80
N VAL A 435 3.46 19.57 -16.97
CA VAL A 435 2.89 20.35 -18.10
C VAL A 435 1.52 20.93 -17.73
N SER A 436 0.68 20.17 -17.03
CA SER A 436 -0.64 20.64 -16.61
C SER A 436 -0.57 21.82 -15.65
N ILE A 437 0.39 21.83 -14.72
CA ILE A 437 0.61 22.94 -13.79
C ILE A 437 1.06 24.18 -14.57
N LEU A 438 2.04 24.04 -15.48
CA LEU A 438 2.57 25.16 -16.25
C LEU A 438 1.50 25.83 -17.14
N ILE A 439 0.60 25.04 -17.73
CA ILE A 439 -0.55 25.56 -18.50
C ILE A 439 -1.57 26.22 -17.58
N GLY A 440 -1.84 25.64 -16.40
CA GLY A 440 -2.70 26.22 -15.38
C GLY A 440 -2.22 27.60 -14.93
N ASP A 441 -0.93 27.73 -14.64
CA ASP A 441 -0.28 28.98 -14.26
C ASP A 441 -0.30 30.02 -15.39
N ALA A 442 -0.04 29.59 -16.64
CA ALA A 442 -0.06 30.48 -17.80
C ALA A 442 -1.47 31.05 -18.10
N LEU A 443 -2.52 30.28 -17.82
CA LEU A 443 -3.91 30.68 -18.04
C LEU A 443 -4.57 31.30 -16.79
N GLY A 444 -3.90 31.27 -15.64
CA GLY A 444 -4.37 31.87 -14.38
C GLY A 444 -5.69 31.29 -13.85
N SER A 445 -6.09 30.08 -14.29
CA SER A 445 -7.35 29.46 -13.84
C SER A 445 -7.12 28.01 -13.37
N PRO A 446 -7.53 27.66 -12.13
CA PRO A 446 -7.49 26.27 -11.63
C PRO A 446 -8.31 25.30 -12.49
N VAL A 447 -9.32 25.80 -13.20
CA VAL A 447 -10.15 25.01 -14.10
C VAL A 447 -9.37 24.58 -15.35
N ALA A 448 -8.42 25.39 -15.84
CA ALA A 448 -7.58 25.03 -16.98
C ALA A 448 -6.67 23.83 -16.67
N TYR A 449 -6.16 23.74 -15.44
CA TYR A 449 -5.43 22.56 -14.96
C TYR A 449 -6.28 21.30 -15.05
N GLY A 450 -7.51 21.34 -14.52
CA GLY A 450 -8.44 20.20 -14.53
C GLY A 450 -8.83 19.76 -15.95
N ILE A 451 -9.13 20.72 -16.84
CA ILE A 451 -9.50 20.43 -18.23
C ILE A 451 -8.33 19.80 -18.99
N PHE A 452 -7.13 20.37 -18.87
CA PHE A 452 -5.96 19.82 -19.56
C PHE A 452 -5.64 18.41 -19.03
N SER A 453 -5.73 18.21 -17.71
CA SER A 453 -5.53 16.89 -17.13
C SER A 453 -6.54 15.88 -17.68
N ALA A 454 -7.83 16.25 -17.78
CA ALA A 454 -8.85 15.39 -18.36
C ALA A 454 -8.60 15.06 -19.84
N VAL A 455 -8.07 16.00 -20.62
CA VAL A 455 -7.72 15.78 -22.04
C VAL A 455 -6.55 14.81 -22.18
N VAL A 456 -5.49 14.99 -21.37
CA VAL A 456 -4.33 14.09 -21.41
C VAL A 456 -4.72 12.69 -20.93
N LEU A 457 -5.58 12.59 -19.91
CA LEU A 457 -6.17 11.33 -19.47
C LEU A 457 -6.90 10.61 -20.60
N LEU A 458 -7.75 11.34 -21.32
CA LEU A 458 -8.52 10.79 -22.42
C LEU A 458 -7.60 10.35 -23.58
N ALA A 459 -6.54 11.11 -23.87
CA ALA A 459 -5.53 10.73 -24.83
C ALA A 459 -4.77 9.45 -24.42
N VAL A 460 -4.36 9.33 -23.16
CA VAL A 460 -3.71 8.13 -22.62
C VAL A 460 -4.64 6.91 -22.70
N LEU A 461 -5.93 7.07 -22.37
CA LEU A 461 -6.93 6.01 -22.47
C LEU A 461 -7.21 5.61 -23.92
N ILE A 462 -7.30 6.55 -24.86
CA ILE A 462 -7.47 6.25 -26.29
C ILE A 462 -6.25 5.52 -26.84
N VAL A 463 -5.04 6.03 -26.57
CA VAL A 463 -3.80 5.39 -27.03
C VAL A 463 -3.68 3.99 -26.41
N GLY A 464 -3.92 3.86 -25.10
CA GLY A 464 -3.95 2.56 -24.42
C GLY A 464 -4.98 1.60 -25.02
N GLY A 465 -6.20 2.07 -25.26
CA GLY A 465 -7.27 1.27 -25.88
C GLY A 465 -6.96 0.84 -27.31
N LEU A 466 -6.35 1.72 -28.12
CA LEU A 466 -5.90 1.40 -29.47
C LEU A 466 -4.75 0.37 -29.46
N LEU A 467 -3.82 0.48 -28.52
CA LEU A 467 -2.73 -0.48 -28.37
C LEU A 467 -3.24 -1.86 -27.95
N VAL A 468 -4.19 -1.92 -27.01
CA VAL A 468 -4.82 -3.19 -26.59
C VAL A 468 -5.61 -3.81 -27.74
N ARG A 469 -6.36 -3.01 -28.51
CA ARG A 469 -7.10 -3.50 -29.67
C ARG A 469 -6.19 -4.06 -30.75
N ARG A 470 -5.08 -3.37 -31.04
CA ARG A 470 -4.06 -3.83 -32.00
C ARG A 470 -3.36 -5.11 -31.53
N SER A 471 -3.21 -5.29 -30.22
CA SER A 471 -2.69 -6.54 -29.64
C SER A 471 -3.68 -7.71 -29.76
N SER A 472 -4.98 -7.44 -29.64
CA SER A 472 -6.03 -8.46 -29.77
C SER A 472 -6.27 -8.89 -31.23
N GLU A 473 -6.04 -8.00 -32.19
CA GLU A 473 -6.25 -8.25 -33.62
C GLU A 473 -5.13 -9.13 -34.22
N ASN A 474 -3.94 -9.11 -33.63
CA ASN A 474 -2.80 -9.93 -34.06
C ASN A 474 -2.80 -11.38 -33.51
N GLN A 475 -3.84 -11.78 -32.77
CA GLN A 475 -3.85 -13.05 -32.02
C GLN A 475 -4.28 -14.32 -32.79
N PRO A 476 -4.90 -14.30 -33.99
CA PRO A 476 -5.17 -15.55 -34.71
C PRO A 476 -3.92 -16.19 -35.33
N ASP A 477 -2.92 -15.40 -35.72
CA ASP A 477 -1.77 -15.87 -36.53
C ASP A 477 -0.49 -16.09 -35.71
N ALA A 478 -0.40 -15.54 -34.49
CA ALA A 478 0.82 -15.54 -33.68
C ALA A 478 1.15 -16.90 -33.01
N GLU A 479 0.16 -17.76 -32.75
CA GLU A 479 0.38 -19.01 -32.01
C GLU A 479 1.12 -20.09 -32.83
N ILE A 480 1.08 -19.99 -34.16
CA ILE A 480 1.82 -20.88 -35.08
C ILE A 480 3.22 -20.32 -35.37
N GLU A 481 3.41 -19.00 -35.30
CA GLU A 481 4.68 -18.31 -35.58
C GLU A 481 5.63 -18.31 -34.36
N ASP A 482 5.10 -18.30 -33.13
CA ASP A 482 5.86 -18.26 -31.87
C ASP A 482 6.64 -19.57 -31.57
N LEU A 483 6.26 -20.71 -32.14
CA LEU A 483 7.07 -21.95 -32.09
C LEU A 483 8.19 -21.96 -33.14
N ALA A 484 8.08 -21.16 -34.20
CA ALA A 484 9.10 -21.03 -35.25
C ALA A 484 10.09 -19.88 -34.98
N THR A 485 9.76 -18.94 -34.09
CA THR A 485 10.55 -17.75 -33.75
C THR A 485 10.94 -17.68 -32.28
N ASP A 486 11.33 -18.83 -31.71
CA ASP A 486 12.02 -18.84 -30.41
C ASP A 486 13.36 -18.07 -30.52
N PRO A 487 13.59 -16.99 -29.74
CA PRO A 487 14.81 -16.17 -29.82
C PRO A 487 16.09 -16.92 -29.44
N ILE A 488 16.00 -18.17 -28.97
CA ILE A 488 17.15 -19.06 -28.74
C ILE A 488 17.74 -19.59 -30.08
N ILE A 489 16.97 -19.61 -31.18
CA ILE A 489 17.37 -20.30 -32.42
C ILE A 489 17.72 -19.36 -33.61
N THR A 490 17.06 -18.22 -33.81
CA THR A 490 17.23 -17.45 -35.07
C THR A 490 17.99 -16.13 -34.96
N GLY A 491 18.20 -15.58 -33.76
CA GLY A 491 19.01 -14.37 -33.58
C GLY A 491 18.46 -13.08 -34.24
N GLU A 492 17.32 -13.11 -34.92
CA GLU A 492 16.68 -11.93 -35.47
C GLU A 492 15.76 -11.27 -34.44
N ARG A 493 16.01 -9.98 -34.18
CA ARG A 493 15.18 -9.18 -33.27
C ARG A 493 14.00 -8.57 -34.03
N GLY A 494 12.94 -9.36 -34.19
CA GLY A 494 11.63 -8.90 -34.64
C GLY A 494 10.58 -9.21 -33.58
N GLY A 495 9.72 -8.25 -33.25
CA GLY A 495 8.62 -8.48 -32.30
C GLY A 495 8.06 -7.20 -31.69
N ILE A 496 6.80 -7.28 -31.25
CA ILE A 496 6.03 -6.17 -30.65
C ILE A 496 6.79 -5.53 -29.48
N GLY A 497 7.56 -6.30 -28.71
CA GLY A 497 8.40 -5.80 -27.63
C GLY A 497 9.53 -4.86 -28.09
N TYR A 498 10.12 -5.07 -29.26
CA TYR A 498 11.16 -4.20 -29.82
C TYR A 498 10.57 -2.92 -30.40
N ALA A 499 9.40 -3.01 -31.04
CA ALA A 499 8.65 -1.85 -31.52
C ALA A 499 8.17 -0.95 -30.35
N LEU A 500 7.77 -1.55 -29.23
CA LEU A 500 7.40 -0.84 -28.00
C LEU A 500 8.62 -0.15 -27.38
N VAL A 501 9.79 -0.79 -27.38
CA VAL A 501 11.06 -0.20 -26.94
C VAL A 501 11.51 0.93 -27.87
N GLN A 502 11.29 0.84 -29.18
CA GLN A 502 11.56 1.94 -30.12
C GLN A 502 10.55 3.09 -30.00
N ALA A 503 9.27 2.81 -29.77
CA ALA A 503 8.25 3.83 -29.56
C ALA A 503 8.45 4.56 -28.23
N LEU A 504 8.74 3.83 -27.15
CA LEU A 504 9.12 4.39 -25.85
C LEU A 504 10.46 5.13 -25.93
N GLY A 505 11.44 4.60 -26.68
CA GLY A 505 12.70 5.29 -26.97
C GLY A 505 12.50 6.57 -27.76
N GLY A 506 11.55 6.59 -28.70
CA GLY A 506 11.13 7.77 -29.44
C GLY A 506 10.44 8.81 -28.55
N LEU A 507 9.58 8.38 -27.63
CA LEU A 507 8.88 9.23 -26.66
C LEU A 507 9.85 9.81 -25.61
N LEU A 508 10.81 9.01 -25.15
CA LEU A 508 11.92 9.43 -24.29
C LEU A 508 12.93 10.35 -25.00
N ALA A 509 13.01 10.29 -26.34
CA ALA A 509 13.86 11.19 -27.12
C ALA A 509 13.21 12.57 -27.34
N VAL A 510 11.90 12.74 -27.14
CA VAL A 510 11.19 14.02 -27.35
C VAL A 510 11.77 15.17 -26.50
N PRO A 511 12.04 15.00 -25.18
CA PRO A 511 12.68 16.04 -24.38
C PRO A 511 14.10 16.40 -24.86
N PHE A 512 14.87 15.40 -25.32
CA PHE A 512 16.24 15.62 -25.83
C PHE A 512 16.26 16.31 -27.19
N VAL A 513 15.29 16.01 -28.06
CA VAL A 513 15.12 16.68 -29.36
C VAL A 513 14.66 18.12 -29.16
N LEU A 514 13.75 18.37 -28.20
CA LEU A 514 13.34 19.72 -27.80
C LEU A 514 14.52 20.53 -27.23
N TYR A 515 15.34 19.92 -26.36
CA TYR A 515 16.53 20.56 -25.80
C TYR A 515 17.56 20.92 -26.89
N ASN A 516 17.89 19.97 -27.78
CA ASN A 516 18.80 20.20 -28.89
C ASN A 516 18.25 21.20 -29.91
N GLY A 517 16.92 21.21 -30.12
CA GLY A 517 16.22 22.19 -30.94
C GLY A 517 16.31 23.59 -30.34
N LEU A 518 16.14 23.72 -29.03
CA LEU A 518 16.26 24.98 -28.29
C LEU A 518 17.69 25.54 -28.36
N LEU A 519 18.72 24.68 -28.19
CA LEU A 519 20.11 25.08 -28.34
C LEU A 519 20.43 25.58 -29.75
N LYS A 520 19.96 24.88 -30.79
CA LYS A 520 20.12 25.33 -32.19
C LYS A 520 19.39 26.65 -32.48
N LEU A 521 18.26 26.89 -31.81
CA LEU A 521 17.50 28.13 -31.96
C LEU A 521 18.22 29.27 -31.22
N LEU A 522 18.76 29.02 -30.04
CA LEU A 522 19.60 29.95 -29.29
C LEU A 522 20.90 30.30 -30.05
N ASP A 523 21.56 29.32 -30.67
CA ASP A 523 22.74 29.56 -31.52
C ASP A 523 22.40 30.39 -32.75
N LYS A 524 21.27 30.11 -33.41
CA LYS A 524 20.80 30.92 -34.54
C LYS A 524 20.44 32.35 -34.12
N LEU A 525 19.84 32.53 -32.95
CA LEU A 525 19.56 33.86 -32.40
C LEU A 525 20.85 34.58 -31.98
N ALA A 526 21.84 33.86 -31.46
CA ALA A 526 23.16 34.41 -31.14
C ALA A 526 23.92 34.85 -32.39
N GLN A 527 23.77 34.15 -33.52
CA GLN A 527 24.35 34.53 -34.81
C GLN A 527 23.61 35.71 -35.48
N LEU A 528 22.34 35.92 -35.15
CA LEU A 528 21.54 37.07 -35.61
C LEU A 528 21.70 38.29 -34.70
N ALA A 529 22.31 38.15 -33.53
CA ALA A 529 22.67 39.28 -32.69
C ALA A 529 23.84 40.03 -33.36
N PRO A 530 23.73 41.36 -33.59
CA PRO A 530 24.81 42.11 -34.20
C PRO A 530 26.06 42.05 -33.31
N GLU A 531 27.16 41.50 -33.84
CA GLU A 531 28.46 41.54 -33.18
C GLU A 531 28.82 42.99 -32.89
N LYS A 532 28.85 43.37 -31.60
CA LYS A 532 29.60 44.56 -31.20
C LYS A 532 31.08 44.23 -31.39
N PRO A 533 31.85 45.03 -32.15
CA PRO A 533 33.23 44.71 -32.46
C PRO A 533 34.04 44.46 -31.18
N ALA A 534 34.76 43.34 -31.18
CA ALA A 534 35.50 42.75 -30.04
C ALA A 534 36.57 43.67 -29.42
N GLU A 535 36.86 44.81 -30.03
CA GLU A 535 37.83 45.80 -29.54
C GLU A 535 37.38 46.51 -28.25
N GLN A 536 36.07 46.57 -27.97
CA GLN A 536 35.56 47.18 -26.72
C GLN A 536 35.57 46.24 -25.50
N LEU A 537 35.56 44.91 -25.70
CA LEU A 537 35.49 43.93 -24.62
C LEU A 537 36.86 43.55 -24.04
N ALA A 538 37.93 43.59 -24.85
CA ALA A 538 39.30 43.33 -24.38
C ALA A 538 39.81 44.39 -23.38
N LYS A 539 39.19 45.58 -23.33
CA LYS A 539 39.57 46.67 -22.41
C LYS A 539 38.95 46.54 -21.01
N ARG A 540 38.02 45.59 -20.79
CA ARG A 540 37.30 45.45 -19.52
C ARG A 540 37.32 44.00 -19.03
N ARG A 541 38.44 43.57 -18.43
CA ARG A 541 38.52 42.77 -17.18
C ARG A 541 39.87 42.03 -17.07
N PRO A 542 40.70 42.37 -16.06
CA PRO A 542 41.61 41.43 -15.44
C PRO A 542 40.88 40.64 -14.32
N LEU A 543 41.52 39.55 -13.86
CA LEU A 543 41.17 38.67 -12.73
C LEU A 543 40.10 37.59 -13.01
N TYR A 544 40.53 36.38 -13.37
CA TYR A 544 40.95 35.33 -12.43
C TYR A 544 41.45 34.12 -13.24
N ARG A 545 42.76 33.93 -13.21
CA ARG A 545 43.50 32.75 -13.66
C ARG A 545 43.81 31.98 -12.39
N LEU A 546 43.47 30.69 -12.32
CA LEU A 546 44.16 29.60 -11.58
C LEU A 546 43.16 28.45 -11.31
N ILE A 547 43.35 27.34 -12.01
CA ILE A 547 43.63 25.98 -11.49
C ILE A 547 43.24 24.97 -12.59
N THR A 548 44.27 24.35 -13.17
CA THR A 548 44.20 23.10 -13.95
C THR A 548 45.11 22.08 -13.25
N PRO A 549 44.82 20.78 -13.34
CA PRO A 549 45.88 19.79 -13.42
C PRO A 549 45.78 18.97 -14.71
N THR A 550 46.72 19.25 -15.61
CA THR A 550 47.60 18.34 -16.37
C THR A 550 47.11 16.94 -16.78
N GLN A 551 47.12 16.74 -18.11
CA GLN A 551 47.17 15.47 -18.83
C GLN A 551 48.41 14.63 -18.45
N HIS A 552 48.23 13.30 -18.35
CA HIS A 552 49.27 12.33 -18.68
C HIS A 552 48.75 11.38 -19.77
N SER A 553 49.69 11.00 -20.63
CA SER A 553 49.53 10.42 -21.97
C SER A 553 49.34 8.90 -22.02
N ASN A 554 48.57 8.46 -23.01
CA ASN A 554 48.75 7.31 -23.92
C ASN A 554 49.54 6.05 -23.46
N SER A 555 48.84 4.91 -23.46
CA SER A 555 49.26 3.61 -24.05
C SER A 555 48.05 2.66 -24.06
N PHE A 556 47.49 2.29 -25.22
CA PHE A 556 47.64 0.97 -25.88
C PHE A 556 47.45 -0.20 -24.88
N VAL A 557 46.49 -1.12 -25.02
CA VAL A 557 46.43 -2.17 -26.05
C VAL A 557 45.07 -2.91 -25.95
N MET A 558 44.41 -3.15 -27.09
CA MET A 558 43.44 -4.24 -27.28
C MET A 558 44.19 -5.58 -27.43
N ILE A 559 43.80 -6.63 -26.71
CA ILE A 559 44.00 -8.02 -27.18
C ILE A 559 42.70 -8.80 -27.00
N ASN A 560 42.25 -9.33 -28.12
CA ASN A 560 41.21 -10.33 -28.32
C ASN A 560 41.90 -11.68 -28.56
N LYS A 561 41.25 -12.77 -28.11
CA LYS A 561 41.47 -14.19 -28.48
C LYS A 561 42.84 -14.84 -28.19
N GLY A 562 42.75 -15.89 -27.35
CA GLY A 562 43.72 -16.93 -27.08
C GLY A 562 43.11 -17.87 -26.05
#